data_AF-A0A816M8G4-F1
#
_entry.id   AF-A0A816M8G4-F1
#
_cell.length_a   1.000
_cell.length_b   1.000
_cell.length_c   1.000
_cell.angle_alpha   90.00
_cell.angle_beta   90.00
_cell.angle_gamma   90.00
#
_symmetry.space_group_name_H-M   'P 1'
#
loop_
_entity.id
_entity.type
_entity.pdbx_description
1 polymer ?
#
loop_
_entity_poly.entity_id
_entity_poly.type
_entity_poly.pdbx_seq_one_letter_code
_entity_poly.pdbx_strand_id
1 'polypeptide(L)'
;MIIWFLTLFIIGIWRITYKPSILRAFNPWEAFNYLLQEKERGFLQIGGVFLPVTGLEALYADLGHFGQWSIRYAWLCIAFPAVVANYLGQGALLIADPTLVDNPFYHAVPDWCHWPMVVLATAATIIASQAIITGSFSLISQAIALECSVPFGIIHTSKTIAGQIYVPAINFILMILTIIVTVGFQTGSNITNAYGFTVCSEMIVTTILYMCVMHFT
;
A
#
# COMPACT_ATOMS: atom_id res chain seq x y z
N MET A 1 -5.82 -11.57 -6.26
CA MET A 1 -4.50 -10.92 -6.18
C MET A 1 -3.56 -11.29 -7.32
N ILE A 2 -3.36 -12.57 -7.65
CA ILE A 2 -2.42 -12.95 -8.74
C ILE A 2 -2.80 -12.29 -10.08
N ILE A 3 -4.07 -12.38 -10.50
CA ILE A 3 -4.55 -11.75 -11.75
C ILE A 3 -4.31 -10.23 -11.74
N TRP A 4 -4.54 -9.57 -10.61
CA TRP A 4 -4.27 -8.14 -10.43
C TRP A 4 -2.80 -7.80 -10.67
N PHE A 5 -1.88 -8.45 -9.95
CA PHE A 5 -0.44 -8.18 -10.09
C PHE A 5 0.10 -8.57 -11.48
N LEU A 6 -0.36 -9.67 -12.07
CA LEU A 6 0.00 -10.03 -13.44
C LEU A 6 -0.45 -8.96 -14.44
N THR A 7 -1.67 -8.43 -14.28
CA THR A 7 -2.20 -7.37 -15.15
C THR A 7 -1.37 -6.09 -15.02
N LEU A 8 -1.04 -5.69 -13.79
CA LEU A 8 -0.15 -4.55 -13.53
C LEU A 8 1.22 -4.72 -14.18
N PHE A 9 1.80 -5.91 -14.06
CA PHE A 9 3.10 -6.24 -14.63
C PHE A 9 3.07 -6.16 -16.17
N ILE A 10 2.08 -6.79 -16.80
CA ILE A 10 1.95 -6.80 -18.27
C ILE A 10 1.78 -5.37 -18.82
N ILE A 11 0.88 -4.58 -18.23
CA ILE A 11 0.65 -3.19 -18.66
C ILE A 11 1.91 -2.34 -18.44
N GLY A 12 2.57 -2.52 -17.30
CA GLY A 12 3.83 -1.86 -16.97
C GLY A 12 4.91 -2.13 -18.01
N ILE A 13 5.19 -3.41 -18.28
CA ILE A 13 6.17 -3.83 -19.29
C ILE A 13 5.80 -3.29 -20.67
N TRP A 14 4.53 -3.36 -21.08
CA TRP A 14 4.09 -2.82 -22.37
C TRP A 14 4.41 -1.33 -22.52
N ARG A 15 4.14 -0.51 -21.50
CA ARG A 15 4.48 0.92 -21.54
C ARG A 15 5.98 1.20 -21.46
N ILE A 16 6.73 0.41 -20.70
CA ILE A 16 8.21 0.51 -20.67
C ILE A 16 8.79 0.25 -22.06
N THR A 17 8.29 -0.75 -22.80
CA THR A 17 8.77 -1.03 -24.17
C THR A 17 8.47 0.10 -25.15
N TYR A 18 7.39 0.86 -24.93
CA TYR A 18 7.05 2.02 -25.75
C TYR A 18 8.00 3.22 -25.53
N LYS A 19 8.44 3.45 -24.29
CA LYS A 19 9.49 4.45 -23.96
C LYS A 19 10.56 3.86 -23.03
N PRO A 20 11.57 3.16 -23.60
CA PRO A 20 12.63 2.52 -22.81
C PRO A 20 13.53 3.50 -22.05
N SER A 21 13.49 4.80 -22.39
CA SER A 21 14.23 5.84 -21.69
C SER A 21 13.90 5.92 -20.20
N ILE A 22 12.73 5.44 -19.76
CA ILE A 22 12.37 5.38 -18.35
C ILE A 22 13.34 4.53 -17.52
N LEU A 23 14.03 3.56 -18.12
CA LEU A 23 15.00 2.71 -17.42
C LEU A 23 16.20 3.51 -16.88
N ARG A 24 16.43 4.74 -17.36
CA ARG A 24 17.38 5.67 -16.76
C ARG A 24 17.03 6.02 -15.32
N ALA A 25 15.78 5.81 -14.87
CA ALA A 25 15.38 5.99 -13.47
C ALA A 25 16.17 5.09 -12.49
N PHE A 26 16.76 3.99 -12.96
CA PHE A 26 17.66 3.16 -12.14
C PHE A 26 19.07 3.74 -11.99
N ASN A 27 19.43 4.74 -12.81
CA ASN A 27 20.72 5.41 -12.70
C ASN A 27 20.65 6.45 -11.57
N PRO A 28 21.41 6.30 -10.47
CA PRO A 28 21.40 7.26 -9.36
C PRO A 28 21.83 8.66 -9.78
N TRP A 29 22.54 8.80 -10.90
CA TRP A 29 22.91 10.11 -11.46
C TRP A 29 21.70 10.96 -11.84
N GLU A 30 20.61 10.35 -12.30
CA GLU A 30 19.37 11.07 -12.64
C GLU A 30 18.73 11.69 -11.39
N ALA A 31 18.70 10.95 -10.28
CA ALA A 31 18.21 11.45 -9.00
C ALA A 31 19.08 12.61 -8.47
N PHE A 32 20.40 12.50 -8.60
CA PHE A 32 21.31 13.57 -8.19
C PHE A 32 21.15 14.84 -9.05
N ASN A 33 21.06 14.70 -10.37
CA ASN A 33 20.82 15.83 -11.27
C ASN A 33 19.49 16.50 -10.99
N TYR A 34 18.44 15.71 -10.76
CA TYR A 34 17.11 16.21 -10.41
C TYR A 34 17.14 17.03 -9.11
N LEU A 35 17.83 16.53 -8.07
CA LEU A 35 18.01 17.25 -6.81
C LEU A 35 18.78 18.57 -6.98
N LEU A 36 19.83 18.58 -7.79
CA LEU A 36 20.61 19.79 -8.06
C LEU A 36 19.83 20.85 -8.84
N GLN A 37 18.96 20.43 -9.76
CA GLN A 37 18.16 21.32 -10.60
C GLN A 37 16.98 21.91 -9.84
N GLU A 38 16.19 21.07 -9.17
CA GLU A 38 14.94 21.48 -8.49
C GLU A 38 15.16 21.98 -7.06
N LYS A 39 16.34 21.78 -6.47
CA LYS A 39 16.75 22.25 -5.13
C LYS A 39 15.70 21.94 -4.07
N GLU A 40 15.10 22.96 -3.47
CA GLU A 40 14.09 22.84 -2.41
C GLU A 40 12.82 22.12 -2.90
N ARG A 41 12.39 22.35 -4.14
CA ARG A 41 11.21 21.68 -4.71
C ARG A 41 11.47 20.19 -4.92
N GLY A 42 12.64 19.84 -5.43
CA GLY A 42 13.04 18.46 -5.65
C GLY A 42 13.12 17.70 -4.33
N PHE A 43 13.65 18.34 -3.28
CA PHE A 43 13.69 17.76 -1.95
C PHE A 43 12.28 17.44 -1.40
N LEU A 44 11.34 18.39 -1.52
CA LEU A 44 9.96 18.18 -1.08
C LEU A 44 9.25 17.08 -1.89
N GLN A 45 9.50 16.99 -3.20
CA GLN A 45 8.90 15.96 -4.06
C GLN A 45 9.43 14.56 -3.76
N ILE A 46 10.72 14.41 -3.41
CA ILE A 46 11.26 13.13 -2.94
C ILE A 46 10.59 12.67 -1.65
N GLY A 47 10.15 13.60 -0.79
CA GLY A 47 9.34 13.27 0.38
C GLY A 47 8.07 12.47 0.02
N GLY A 48 7.45 12.74 -1.14
CA GLY A 48 6.30 11.99 -1.65
C GLY A 48 6.63 10.54 -2.05
N VAL A 49 7.89 10.23 -2.34
CA VAL A 49 8.38 8.86 -2.65
C VAL A 49 8.39 7.97 -1.40
N PHE A 50 8.20 8.53 -0.21
CA PHE A 50 8.01 7.74 1.00
C PHE A 50 6.67 7.01 1.02
N LEU A 51 5.65 7.53 0.31
CA LEU A 51 4.30 6.95 0.29
C LEU A 51 4.28 5.51 -0.26
N PRO A 52 4.98 5.16 -1.36
CA PRO A 52 5.16 3.76 -1.79
C PRO A 52 5.80 2.80 -0.76
N VAL A 53 6.53 3.33 0.23
CA VAL A 53 7.16 2.51 1.29
C VAL A 53 6.15 2.19 2.39
N THR A 54 5.08 2.99 2.51
CA THR A 54 3.99 2.75 3.44
C THR A 54 3.29 1.42 3.09
N GLY A 55 3.27 0.47 4.03
CA GLY A 55 2.74 -0.88 3.84
C GLY A 55 3.73 -2.02 4.13
N LEU A 56 5.03 -1.75 4.22
CA LEU A 56 6.01 -2.76 4.68
C LEU A 56 5.75 -3.20 6.13
N GLU A 57 5.21 -2.30 6.96
CA GLU A 57 4.85 -2.59 8.34
C GLU A 57 3.63 -3.52 8.45
N ALA A 58 2.64 -3.38 7.57
CA ALA A 58 1.53 -4.33 7.48
C ALA A 58 2.02 -5.74 7.13
N LEU A 59 3.02 -5.85 6.24
CA LEU A 59 3.70 -7.11 5.95
C LEU A 59 4.39 -7.71 7.19
N TYR A 60 4.93 -6.86 8.06
CA TYR A 60 5.60 -7.28 9.29
C TYR A 60 4.60 -7.73 10.36
N ALA A 61 3.49 -6.99 10.53
CA ALA A 61 2.40 -7.37 11.44
C ALA A 61 1.80 -8.75 11.08
N ASP A 62 1.78 -9.10 9.79
CA ASP A 62 1.30 -10.39 9.29
C ASP A 62 2.24 -11.57 9.58
N LEU A 63 3.47 -11.36 10.08
CA LEU A 63 4.36 -12.44 10.56
C LEU A 63 3.73 -13.25 11.71
N GLY A 64 2.76 -12.68 12.43
CA GLY A 64 2.02 -13.40 13.46
C GLY A 64 1.06 -14.48 12.90
N HIS A 65 0.73 -14.43 11.61
CA HIS A 65 -0.21 -15.35 10.96
C HIS A 65 0.44 -16.19 9.85
N PHE A 66 1.46 -15.66 9.19
CA PHE A 66 2.13 -16.31 8.06
C PHE A 66 3.63 -16.51 8.31
N GLY A 67 4.18 -17.59 7.76
CA GLY A 67 5.62 -17.83 7.80
C GLY A 67 6.42 -16.77 7.03
N GLN A 68 7.56 -16.37 7.58
CA GLN A 68 8.47 -15.37 6.98
C GLN A 68 8.82 -15.65 5.50
N TRP A 69 8.98 -16.92 5.12
CA TRP A 69 9.32 -17.29 3.75
C TRP A 69 8.14 -17.11 2.79
N SER A 70 6.92 -17.41 3.22
CA SER A 70 5.71 -17.20 2.43
C SER A 70 5.54 -15.72 2.08
N ILE A 71 5.75 -14.84 3.06
CA ILE A 71 5.70 -13.38 2.87
C ILE A 71 6.78 -12.92 1.90
N ARG A 72 8.03 -13.36 2.11
CA ARG A 72 9.18 -12.99 1.25
C ARG A 72 8.97 -13.40 -0.20
N TYR A 73 8.52 -14.64 -0.46
CA TYR A 73 8.27 -15.09 -1.83
C TYR A 73 7.10 -14.34 -2.49
N ALA A 74 5.98 -14.16 -1.78
CA ALA A 74 4.85 -13.40 -2.31
C ALA A 74 5.23 -11.96 -2.65
N TRP A 75 6.02 -11.32 -1.79
CA TRP A 75 6.50 -9.96 -2.02
C TRP A 75 7.50 -9.88 -3.17
N LEU A 76 8.62 -10.60 -3.08
CA LEU A 76 9.75 -10.46 -4.01
C LEU A 76 9.45 -11.02 -5.40
N CYS A 77 8.63 -12.07 -5.51
CA CYS A 77 8.37 -12.71 -6.81
C CYS A 77 7.09 -12.21 -7.50
N ILE A 78 6.12 -11.65 -6.76
CA ILE A 78 4.82 -11.27 -7.32
C ILE A 78 4.57 -9.77 -7.16
N ALA A 79 4.43 -9.29 -5.93
CA ALA A 79 3.98 -7.92 -5.68
C ALA A 79 5.03 -6.88 -6.12
N PHE A 80 6.28 -7.04 -5.68
CA PHE A 80 7.37 -6.12 -5.97
C PHE A 80 7.63 -5.92 -7.47
N PRO A 81 7.87 -6.97 -8.29
CA PRO A 81 8.12 -6.78 -9.72
C PRO A 81 6.92 -6.17 -10.45
N ALA A 82 5.69 -6.56 -10.09
CA ALA A 82 4.47 -6.02 -10.68
C ALA A 82 4.29 -4.52 -10.40
N VAL A 83 4.50 -4.11 -9.14
CA VAL A 83 4.37 -2.70 -8.73
C VAL A 83 5.46 -1.84 -9.35
N VAL A 84 6.72 -2.30 -9.34
CA VAL A 84 7.84 -1.58 -9.97
C VAL A 84 7.60 -1.42 -11.48
N ALA A 85 7.22 -2.49 -12.18
CA ALA A 85 6.90 -2.42 -13.60
C ALA A 85 5.74 -1.44 -13.87
N ASN A 86 4.71 -1.43 -13.03
CA ASN A 86 3.58 -0.52 -13.19
C ASN A 86 3.98 0.95 -13.01
N TYR A 87 4.75 1.30 -11.96
CA TYR A 87 5.23 2.66 -11.76
C TYR A 87 6.15 3.13 -12.88
N LEU A 88 7.07 2.28 -13.34
CA LEU A 88 7.90 2.59 -14.51
C LEU A 88 7.04 2.74 -15.77
N GLY A 89 6.00 1.93 -15.95
CA GLY A 89 5.06 2.08 -17.06
C GLY A 89 4.32 3.41 -17.04
N GLN A 90 3.87 3.87 -15.87
CA GLN A 90 3.24 5.20 -15.71
C GLN A 90 4.26 6.32 -15.97
N GLY A 91 5.49 6.20 -15.48
CA GLY A 91 6.56 7.15 -15.77
C GLY A 91 6.89 7.22 -17.27
N ALA A 92 6.95 6.08 -17.95
CA ALA A 92 7.16 5.99 -19.39
C ALA A 92 6.05 6.70 -20.19
N LEU A 93 4.80 6.59 -19.73
CA LEU A 93 3.66 7.29 -20.29
C LEU A 93 3.79 8.82 -20.12
N LEU A 94 4.14 9.28 -18.92
CA LEU A 94 4.29 10.71 -18.62
C LEU A 94 5.48 11.36 -19.35
N ILE A 95 6.55 10.61 -19.61
CA ILE A 95 7.65 11.06 -20.47
C ILE A 95 7.17 11.23 -21.93
N ALA A 96 6.25 10.38 -22.39
CA ALA A 96 5.70 10.49 -23.74
C ALA A 96 4.70 11.64 -23.87
N ASP A 97 3.84 11.79 -22.87
CA ASP A 97 2.78 12.80 -22.83
C ASP A 97 2.56 13.30 -21.39
N PRO A 98 3.11 14.48 -21.04
CA PRO A 98 2.94 15.08 -19.72
C PRO A 98 1.51 15.51 -19.39
N THR A 99 0.62 15.60 -20.39
CA THR A 99 -0.76 16.04 -20.16
C THR A 99 -1.63 14.98 -19.48
N LEU A 100 -1.16 13.74 -19.40
CA LEU A 100 -1.88 12.60 -18.81
C LEU A 100 -1.65 12.43 -17.30
N VAL A 101 -1.28 13.51 -16.59
CA VAL A 101 -0.88 13.50 -15.17
C VAL A 101 -2.05 13.26 -14.22
N ASP A 102 -3.26 13.56 -14.65
CA ASP A 102 -4.49 13.50 -13.84
C ASP A 102 -4.84 12.05 -13.45
N ASN A 103 -4.63 11.09 -14.37
CA ASN A 103 -4.79 9.68 -14.04
C ASN A 103 -3.88 8.74 -14.85
N PRO A 104 -2.57 8.71 -14.55
CA PRO A 104 -1.58 7.97 -15.34
C PRO A 104 -1.88 6.47 -15.35
N PHE A 105 -2.50 5.96 -14.28
CA PHE A 105 -2.87 4.56 -14.15
C PHE A 105 -3.90 4.13 -15.21
N TYR A 106 -5.02 4.83 -15.33
CA TYR A 106 -6.05 4.47 -16.29
C TYR A 106 -5.68 4.84 -17.72
N HIS A 107 -4.88 5.89 -17.93
CA HIS A 107 -4.33 6.21 -19.26
C HIS A 107 -3.28 5.20 -19.73
N ALA A 108 -2.61 4.49 -18.80
CA ALA A 108 -1.69 3.42 -19.17
C ALA A 108 -2.41 2.20 -19.76
N VAL A 109 -3.71 2.02 -19.49
CA VAL A 109 -4.53 0.90 -19.97
C VAL A 109 -5.02 1.15 -21.40
N PRO A 110 -5.03 0.16 -22.31
CA PRO A 110 -5.69 0.29 -23.61
C PRO A 110 -7.19 0.59 -23.49
N ASP A 111 -7.77 1.36 -24.42
CA ASP A 111 -9.16 1.81 -24.34
C ASP A 111 -10.18 0.66 -24.17
N TRP A 112 -9.97 -0.46 -24.88
CA TRP A 112 -10.84 -1.64 -24.79
C TRP A 112 -10.75 -2.37 -23.44
N CYS A 113 -9.64 -2.20 -22.70
CA CYS A 113 -9.39 -2.81 -21.40
C CYS A 113 -9.83 -1.93 -20.22
N HIS A 114 -10.29 -0.70 -20.46
CA HIS A 114 -10.53 0.26 -19.40
C HIS A 114 -11.58 -0.24 -18.39
N TRP A 115 -12.77 -0.64 -18.85
CA TRP A 115 -13.84 -1.17 -18.00
C TRP A 115 -13.46 -2.48 -17.28
N PRO A 116 -12.87 -3.49 -17.97
CA PRO A 116 -12.32 -4.67 -17.29
C PRO A 116 -11.33 -4.31 -16.18
N MET A 117 -10.47 -3.32 -16.41
CA MET A 117 -9.48 -2.89 -15.42
C MET A 117 -10.13 -2.22 -14.20
N VAL A 118 -11.17 -1.42 -14.39
CA VAL A 118 -11.95 -0.83 -13.29
C VAL A 118 -12.55 -1.92 -12.42
N VAL A 119 -13.21 -2.92 -13.01
CA VAL A 119 -13.81 -4.05 -12.25
C VAL A 119 -12.74 -4.82 -11.49
N LEU A 120 -11.60 -5.10 -12.13
CA LEU A 120 -10.49 -5.81 -11.50
C LEU A 120 -9.89 -5.00 -10.35
N ALA A 121 -9.72 -3.69 -10.52
CA ALA A 121 -9.24 -2.78 -9.49
C ALA A 121 -10.20 -2.75 -8.29
N THR A 122 -11.51 -2.61 -8.53
CA THR A 122 -12.52 -2.65 -7.47
C THR A 122 -12.48 -3.97 -6.70
N ALA A 123 -12.40 -5.11 -7.40
CA ALA A 123 -12.27 -6.42 -6.75
C ALA A 123 -10.99 -6.52 -5.91
N ALA A 124 -9.88 -5.97 -6.41
CA ALA A 124 -8.62 -5.93 -5.68
C ALA A 124 -8.71 -5.05 -4.42
N THR A 125 -9.34 -3.88 -4.52
CA THR A 125 -9.60 -2.98 -3.37
C THR A 125 -10.46 -3.66 -2.31
N ILE A 126 -11.52 -4.38 -2.69
CA ILE A 126 -12.38 -5.12 -1.74
C ILE A 126 -11.54 -6.15 -0.97
N ILE A 127 -10.71 -6.93 -1.67
CA ILE A 127 -9.85 -7.94 -1.02
C ILE A 127 -8.85 -7.27 -0.08
N ALA A 128 -8.24 -6.15 -0.50
CA ALA A 128 -7.30 -5.40 0.35
C ALA A 128 -7.99 -4.86 1.61
N SER A 129 -9.20 -4.31 1.50
CA SER A 129 -9.98 -3.86 2.66
C SER A 129 -10.29 -4.99 3.63
N GLN A 130 -10.64 -6.19 3.14
CA GLN A 130 -10.90 -7.35 4.00
C GLN A 130 -9.65 -7.80 4.76
N ALA A 131 -8.46 -7.73 4.14
CA ALA A 131 -7.22 -8.05 4.81
C ALA A 131 -6.95 -7.11 5.99
N ILE A 132 -7.13 -5.80 5.80
CA ILE A 132 -6.93 -4.79 6.86
C ILE A 132 -7.94 -4.94 8.01
N ILE A 133 -9.21 -5.19 7.69
CA ILE A 133 -10.26 -5.42 8.71
C ILE A 133 -9.89 -6.64 9.57
N THR A 134 -9.49 -7.74 8.93
CA THR A 134 -9.09 -8.96 9.62
C THR A 134 -7.84 -8.74 10.47
N GLY A 135 -6.82 -8.05 9.93
CA GLY A 135 -5.61 -7.68 10.68
C GLY A 135 -5.93 -6.83 11.92
N SER A 136 -6.90 -5.93 11.82
CA SER A 136 -7.37 -5.11 12.95
C SER A 136 -7.97 -5.96 14.07
N PHE A 137 -8.71 -7.04 13.74
CA PHE A 137 -9.23 -7.97 14.76
C PHE A 137 -8.10 -8.69 15.50
N SER A 138 -7.05 -9.09 14.78
CA SER A 138 -5.88 -9.73 15.37
C SER A 138 -5.12 -8.79 16.31
N LEU A 139 -4.91 -7.52 15.91
CA LEU A 139 -4.28 -6.51 16.76
C LEU A 139 -5.09 -6.25 18.04
N ILE A 140 -6.41 -6.12 17.93
CA ILE A 140 -7.28 -5.93 19.10
C ILE A 140 -7.25 -7.15 20.01
N SER A 141 -7.27 -8.37 19.47
CA SER A 141 -7.15 -9.58 20.30
C SER A 141 -5.82 -9.64 21.05
N GLN A 142 -4.71 -9.21 20.43
CA GLN A 142 -3.41 -9.11 21.08
C GLN A 142 -3.41 -8.03 22.16
N ALA A 143 -4.02 -6.87 21.89
CA ALA A 143 -4.15 -5.79 22.87
C ALA A 143 -4.99 -6.21 24.10
N ILE A 144 -6.04 -7.00 23.92
CA ILE A 144 -6.84 -7.58 25.02
C ILE A 144 -5.98 -8.53 25.84
N ALA A 145 -5.18 -9.38 25.20
CA ALA A 145 -4.29 -10.32 25.90
C ALA A 145 -3.19 -9.61 26.71
N LEU A 146 -2.81 -8.40 26.31
CA LEU A 146 -1.87 -7.52 27.03
C LEU A 146 -2.56 -6.58 28.03
N GLU A 147 -3.86 -6.75 28.28
CA GLU A 147 -4.68 -5.90 29.15
C GLU A 147 -4.63 -4.39 28.77
N CYS A 148 -4.28 -4.09 27.52
CA CYS A 148 -4.10 -2.73 26.99
C CYS A 148 -5.36 -2.16 26.32
N SER A 149 -6.45 -2.93 26.25
CA SER A 149 -7.72 -2.51 25.65
C SER A 149 -8.93 -2.97 26.44
N VAL A 150 -10.05 -2.26 26.29
CA VAL A 150 -11.35 -2.67 26.84
C VAL A 150 -11.71 -4.07 26.32
N PRO A 151 -12.25 -4.97 27.16
CA PRO A 151 -12.67 -6.29 26.71
C PRO A 151 -13.80 -6.18 25.68
N PHE A 152 -13.51 -6.55 24.44
CA PHE A 152 -14.51 -6.71 23.38
C PHE A 152 -14.96 -8.17 23.29
N GLY A 153 -16.20 -8.38 22.84
CA GLY A 153 -16.69 -9.73 22.54
C GLY A 153 -15.96 -10.31 21.33
N ILE A 154 -15.12 -11.32 21.57
CA ILE A 154 -14.38 -12.04 20.54
C ILE A 154 -15.19 -13.27 20.11
N ILE A 155 -15.50 -13.39 18.82
CA ILE A 155 -16.12 -14.57 18.23
C ILE A 155 -15.03 -15.34 17.48
N HIS A 156 -14.67 -16.52 17.99
CA HIS A 156 -13.77 -17.43 17.27
C HIS A 156 -14.55 -18.10 16.14
N THR A 157 -14.20 -17.76 14.90
CA THR A 157 -14.88 -18.25 13.70
C THR A 157 -14.46 -19.68 13.37
N SER A 158 -13.28 -20.11 13.83
CA SER A 158 -12.81 -21.50 13.75
C SER A 158 -12.27 -21.99 15.09
N LYS A 159 -12.57 -23.25 15.41
CA LYS A 159 -12.06 -23.94 16.61
C LYS A 159 -10.64 -24.49 16.41
N THR A 160 -10.15 -24.54 15.18
CA THR A 160 -8.87 -25.15 14.80
C THR A 160 -7.80 -24.15 14.37
N ILE A 161 -8.17 -22.92 14.00
CA ILE A 161 -7.23 -21.88 13.56
C ILE A 161 -7.36 -20.67 14.49
N ALA A 162 -6.35 -20.48 15.34
CA ALA A 162 -6.34 -19.40 16.34
C ALA A 162 -6.47 -17.99 15.74
N GLY A 163 -6.06 -17.78 14.48
CA GLY A 163 -6.12 -16.47 13.79
C GLY A 163 -7.47 -16.10 13.17
N GLN A 164 -8.48 -16.98 13.20
CA GLN A 164 -9.82 -16.65 12.67
C GLN A 164 -10.70 -16.02 13.75
N ILE A 165 -10.46 -14.73 13.98
CA ILE A 165 -11.10 -13.93 15.03
C ILE A 165 -12.02 -12.90 14.37
N TYR A 166 -13.26 -12.84 14.83
CA TYR A 166 -14.21 -11.80 14.45
C TYR A 166 -14.60 -10.96 15.67
N VAL A 167 -14.47 -9.65 15.56
CA VAL A 167 -14.83 -8.69 16.62
C VAL A 167 -15.89 -7.73 16.09
N PRO A 168 -17.19 -8.00 16.33
CA PRO A 168 -18.29 -7.22 15.73
C PRO A 168 -18.21 -5.73 16.03
N ALA A 169 -17.87 -5.35 17.27
CA ALA A 169 -17.77 -3.96 17.70
C ALA A 169 -16.72 -3.19 16.88
N ILE A 170 -15.54 -3.79 16.66
CA ILE A 170 -14.46 -3.20 15.87
C ILE A 170 -14.88 -3.06 14.40
N ASN A 171 -15.59 -4.04 13.85
CA ASN A 171 -16.11 -3.96 12.49
C ASN A 171 -17.06 -2.75 12.30
N PHE A 172 -17.97 -2.55 13.25
CA PHE A 172 -18.88 -1.39 13.22
C PHE A 172 -18.14 -0.06 13.40
N ILE A 173 -17.18 0.00 14.33
CA ILE A 173 -16.35 1.20 14.53
C ILE A 173 -15.58 1.54 13.25
N LEU A 174 -14.91 0.56 12.64
CA LEU A 174 -14.18 0.75 11.38
C LEU A 174 -15.10 1.23 10.25
N MET A 175 -16.31 0.66 10.14
CA MET A 175 -17.30 1.10 9.16
C MET A 175 -17.68 2.57 9.35
N ILE A 176 -18.04 2.98 10.58
CA ILE A 176 -18.43 4.36 10.88
C ILE A 176 -17.28 5.33 10.60
N LEU A 177 -16.07 5.01 11.07
CA LEU A 177 -14.88 5.85 10.85
C LEU A 177 -14.54 5.99 9.37
N THR A 178 -14.64 4.90 8.60
CA THR A 178 -14.38 4.92 7.15
C THR A 178 -15.37 5.82 6.42
N ILE A 179 -16.67 5.78 6.80
CA ILE A 179 -17.69 6.67 6.24
C ILE A 179 -17.38 8.14 6.58
N ILE A 180 -17.03 8.42 7.84
CA ILE A 180 -16.67 9.79 8.28
C ILE A 180 -15.47 10.33 7.50
N VAL A 181 -14.41 9.54 7.36
CA VAL A 181 -13.19 9.92 6.60
C VAL A 181 -13.54 10.16 5.13
N THR A 182 -14.33 9.27 4.52
CA THR A 182 -14.71 9.39 3.10
C THR A 182 -15.53 10.65 2.84
N VAL A 183 -16.54 10.92 3.68
CA VAL A 183 -17.40 12.12 3.55
C VAL A 183 -16.64 13.39 3.91
N GLY A 184 -15.77 13.35 4.92
CA GLY A 184 -15.03 14.50 5.41
C GLY A 184 -13.97 15.01 4.44
N PHE A 185 -13.22 14.13 3.79
CA PHE A 185 -12.13 14.53 2.88
C PHE A 185 -12.57 14.73 1.42
N GLN A 186 -13.72 14.16 1.03
CA GLN A 186 -14.44 14.33 -0.25
C GLN A 186 -13.70 13.87 -1.53
N THR A 187 -12.38 14.03 -1.61
CA THR A 187 -11.57 13.72 -2.78
C THR A 187 -10.51 12.66 -2.46
N GLY A 188 -10.20 11.82 -3.44
CA GLY A 188 -9.17 10.78 -3.30
C GLY A 188 -7.78 11.35 -3.01
N SER A 189 -7.45 12.51 -3.56
CA SER A 189 -6.17 13.19 -3.29
C SER A 189 -6.06 13.62 -1.83
N ASN A 190 -7.12 14.18 -1.25
CA ASN A 190 -7.12 14.59 0.15
C ASN A 190 -6.99 13.39 1.10
N ILE A 191 -7.71 12.30 0.80
CA ILE A 191 -7.61 11.05 1.57
C ILE A 191 -6.19 10.48 1.48
N THR A 192 -5.59 10.47 0.28
CA THR A 192 -4.23 9.95 0.06
C THR A 192 -3.18 10.76 0.83
N ASN A 193 -3.30 12.08 0.84
CA ASN A 193 -2.39 12.95 1.59
C ASN A 193 -2.53 12.76 3.11
N ALA A 194 -3.76 12.68 3.61
CA ALA A 194 -4.02 12.41 5.03
C ALA A 194 -3.49 11.03 5.44
N TYR A 195 -3.79 10.00 4.65
CA TYR A 195 -3.27 8.65 4.84
C TYR A 195 -1.74 8.64 4.89
N GLY A 196 -1.07 9.29 3.93
CA GLY A 196 0.37 9.41 3.88
C GLY A 196 0.96 9.99 5.16
N PHE A 197 0.41 11.11 5.63
CA PHE A 197 0.87 11.73 6.87
C PHE A 197 0.68 10.83 8.09
N THR A 198 -0.49 10.18 8.22
CA THR A 198 -0.80 9.31 9.34
C THR A 198 0.12 8.09 9.39
N VAL A 199 0.34 7.41 8.26
CA VAL A 199 1.19 6.21 8.23
C VAL A 199 2.67 6.56 8.43
N CYS A 200 3.16 7.66 7.83
CA CYS A 200 4.52 8.11 8.12
C CYS A 200 4.74 8.38 9.61
N SER A 201 3.76 9.00 10.27
CA SER A 201 3.82 9.29 11.71
C SER A 201 3.78 8.01 12.54
N GLU A 202 2.95 7.05 12.16
CA GLU A 202 2.86 5.74 12.80
C GLU A 202 4.17 4.96 12.68
N MET A 203 4.75 4.85 11.48
CA MET A 203 6.06 4.22 11.25
C MET A 203 7.18 4.81 12.12
N ILE A 204 7.19 6.13 12.34
CA ILE A 204 8.16 6.78 13.23
C ILE A 204 7.97 6.30 14.67
N VAL A 205 6.72 6.29 15.15
CA VAL A 205 6.39 5.87 16.52
C VAL A 205 6.77 4.40 16.73
N THR A 206 6.41 3.51 15.81
CA THR A 206 6.68 2.08 15.93
C THR A 206 8.18 1.79 15.83
N THR A 207 8.92 2.51 14.99
CA THR A 207 10.39 2.42 14.93
C THR A 207 11.03 2.83 16.26
N ILE A 208 10.59 3.94 16.87
CA ILE A 208 11.09 4.38 18.19
C ILE A 208 10.78 3.35 19.27
N LEU A 209 9.55 2.85 19.32
CA LEU A 209 9.14 1.83 20.28
C LEU A 209 9.95 0.55 20.12
N TYR A 210 10.17 0.10 18.89
CA TYR A 210 10.99 -1.07 18.60
C TYR A 210 12.44 -0.89 19.07
N MET A 211 13.04 0.28 18.83
CA MET A 211 14.39 0.59 19.33
C MET A 211 14.45 0.55 20.87
N CYS A 212 13.44 1.09 21.55
CA CYS A 212 13.37 1.02 23.01
C CYS A 212 13.29 -0.43 23.51
N VAL A 213 12.41 -1.25 22.93
CA VAL A 213 12.28 -2.67 23.31
C VAL A 213 13.61 -3.39 23.11
N MET A 214 14.24 -3.25 21.96
CA MET A 214 15.55 -3.89 21.68
C MET A 214 16.69 -3.42 22.58
N HIS A 215 16.58 -2.23 23.19
CA HIS A 215 17.59 -1.73 24.13
C HIS A 215 17.37 -2.25 25.55
N PHE A 216 16.11 -2.44 25.96
CA PHE A 216 15.74 -2.85 27.33
C PHE A 216 15.52 -4.37 27.48
N THR A 217 15.62 -5.15 26.39
CA THR A 217 15.53 -6.62 26.37
C THR A 217 16.85 -7.23 25.94
#